data_AF-A0A2E7AVK6-F1
#
_entry.id   AF-A0A2E7AVK6-F1
#
_cell.length_a   1.000
_cell.length_b   1.000
_cell.length_c   1.000
_cell.angle_alpha   90.00
_cell.angle_beta   90.00
_cell.angle_gamma   90.00
#
_symmetry.space_group_name_H-M   'P 1'
#
loop_
_entity.id
_entity.type
_entity.pdbx_description
1 polymer ?
#
loop_
_entity_poly.entity_id
_entity_poly.type
_entity_poly.pdbx_seq_one_letter_code
_entity_poly.pdbx_strand_id
1 'polypeptide(L)' 'MIQTDPEFYRKVVALNQITTHKFKITVSGDNIRFYIGDKYAGDMNSGLFFKLTPSEILKTIGVNNDHKKSWLY' A
#
# COMPACT_ATOMS: atom_id res chain seq x y z
N MET A 1 -3.32 -7.62 16.94
CA MET A 1 -4.31 -7.47 15.85
C MET A 1 -3.95 -6.20 15.09
N ILE A 2 -3.26 -6.33 13.95
CA ILE A 2 -2.66 -5.19 13.24
C ILE A 2 -3.73 -4.27 12.65
N GLN A 3 -4.87 -4.85 12.27
CA GLN A 3 -6.00 -4.12 11.71
C GLN A 3 -6.73 -3.24 12.72
N THR A 4 -6.55 -3.42 14.03
CA THR A 4 -7.19 -2.55 15.05
C THR A 4 -6.29 -1.40 15.49
N ASP A 5 -5.09 -1.29 14.92
CA ASP A 5 -4.13 -0.26 15.28
C ASP A 5 -4.50 1.09 14.61
N PRO A 6 -4.70 2.18 15.38
CA PRO A 6 -5.01 3.49 14.80
C PRO A 6 -3.93 4.02 13.84
N GLU A 7 -2.65 3.69 14.07
CA GLU A 7 -1.53 4.07 13.21
C GLU A 7 -1.64 3.38 11.85
N PHE A 8 -2.03 2.10 11.84
CA PHE A 8 -2.27 1.35 10.61
C PHE A 8 -3.30 2.07 9.74
N TYR A 9 -4.46 2.43 10.30
CA TYR A 9 -5.50 3.16 9.56
C TYR A 9 -5.01 4.50 9.04
N ARG A 10 -4.28 5.28 9.84
CA ARG A 10 -3.73 6.57 9.40
C ARG A 10 -2.78 6.40 8.21
N LYS A 11 -1.94 5.37 8.21
CA LYS A 11 -1.07 5.05 7.06
C LYS A 11 -1.87 4.64 5.83
N VAL A 12 -2.92 3.82 5.97
CA VAL A 12 -3.79 3.45 4.84
C VAL A 12 -4.48 4.67 4.22
N VAL A 13 -4.94 5.60 5.06
CA VAL A 13 -5.56 6.85 4.59
C VAL A 13 -4.53 7.72 3.87
N ALA A 14 -3.32 7.89 4.42
CA ALA A 14 -2.25 8.63 3.76
C ALA A 14 -1.87 8.00 2.41
N LEU A 15 -1.78 6.67 2.33
CA LEU A 15 -1.55 5.96 1.07
C LEU A 15 -2.66 6.24 0.05
N ASN A 16 -3.94 6.18 0.47
CA ASN A 16 -5.08 6.52 -0.39
C ASN A 16 -5.07 7.98 -0.86
N GLN A 17 -4.56 8.93 -0.07
CA GLN A 17 -4.46 10.34 -0.46
C GLN A 17 -3.34 10.60 -1.48
N ILE A 18 -2.27 9.81 -1.42
CA ILE A 18 -1.14 9.93 -2.34
C ILE A 18 -1.45 9.21 -3.66
N THR A 19 -2.19 8.10 -3.62
CA THR A 19 -2.57 7.36 -4.83
C THR A 19 -3.83 7.91 -5.47
N THR A 20 -3.82 8.14 -6.78
CA THR A 20 -4.99 8.65 -7.54
C THR A 20 -6.10 7.60 -7.71
N HIS A 21 -5.81 6.32 -7.44
CA HIS A 21 -6.72 5.20 -7.61
C HIS A 21 -7.05 4.58 -6.24
N LYS A 22 -8.20 3.91 -6.15
CA LYS A 22 -8.64 3.22 -4.92
C LYS A 22 -7.55 2.28 -4.40
N PHE A 23 -7.01 2.55 -3.22
CA PHE A 23 -6.00 1.71 -2.59
C PHE A 23 -6.67 0.74 -1.62
N LYS A 24 -6.48 -0.56 -1.85
CA LYS A 24 -7.00 -1.62 -0.99
C LYS A 24 -5.85 -2.42 -0.40
N ILE A 25 -5.95 -2.68 0.89
CA ILE A 25 -4.99 -3.49 1.63
C ILE A 25 -5.70 -4.72 2.18
N THR A 26 -5.05 -5.88 2.07
CA THR A 26 -5.52 -7.12 2.70
C THR A 26 -4.42 -7.65 3.60
N VAL A 27 -4.73 -7.93 4.87
CA VAL A 27 -3.76 -8.48 5.83
C VAL A 27 -4.02 -9.97 5.97
N SER A 28 -2.99 -10.78 5.76
CA SER A 28 -3.02 -12.25 5.92
C SER A 28 -1.84 -12.67 6.81
N GLY A 29 -2.14 -12.92 8.09
CA GLY A 29 -1.11 -13.13 9.11
C GLY A 29 -0.19 -11.92 9.22
N ASP A 30 1.11 -12.14 9.02
CA ASP A 30 2.14 -11.09 9.06
C ASP A 30 2.38 -10.42 7.70
N ASN A 31 1.67 -10.84 6.64
CA ASN A 31 1.84 -10.27 5.32
C ASN A 31 0.70 -9.33 4.98
N ILE A 32 1.06 -8.21 4.38
CA ILE A 32 0.18 -7.16 3.91
C ILE A 32 0.24 -7.17 2.40
N ARG A 33 -0.93 -7.34 1.78
CA ARG A 33 -1.09 -7.36 0.33
C ARG A 33 -1.73 -6.06 -0.13
N PHE A 34 -1.14 -5.43 -1.13
CA PHE A 34 -1.58 -4.15 -1.67
C PHE A 34 -2.22 -4.33 -3.03
N TYR A 35 -3.29 -3.58 -3.24
CA TYR A 35 -4.09 -3.56 -4.44
C TYR A 35 -4.37 -2.10 -4.82
N ILE A 36 -4.24 -1.80 -6.11
CA ILE A 36 -4.56 -0.48 -6.68
C ILE A 36 -5.67 -0.69 -7.72
N GLY A 37 -6.82 -0.08 -7.46
CA GLY A 37 -8.07 -0.49 -8.10
C GLY A 37 -8.33 -1.97 -7.79
N ASP A 38 -8.50 -2.77 -8.84
CA ASP A 38 -8.70 -4.22 -8.74
C ASP A 38 -7.43 -5.03 -9.07
N LYS A 39 -6.28 -4.35 -9.27
CA LYS A 39 -5.01 -5.01 -9.62
C LYS A 39 -4.13 -5.20 -8.41
N TYR A 40 -3.48 -6.37 -8.34
CA TYR A 40 -2.43 -6.65 -7.37
C TYR A 40 -1.22 -5.74 -7.62
N ALA A 41 -0.76 -5.04 -6.58
CA ALA A 41 0.40 -4.16 -6.65
C ALA A 41 1.65 -4.79 -6.02
N GLY A 42 1.51 -5.49 -4.90
CA GLY A 42 2.64 -6.12 -4.22
C GLY A 42 2.31 -6.63 -2.82
N ASP A 43 3.30 -7.23 -2.18
CA ASP A 43 3.23 -7.74 -0.82
C ASP A 43 4.36 -7.17 0.04
N MET A 44 4.10 -7.07 1.35
CA MET A 44 5.08 -6.61 2.34
C MET A 44 4.79 -7.23 3.70
N ASN A 45 5.83 -7.50 4.47
CA ASN A 45 5.66 -7.87 5.87
C ASN A 45 5.14 -6.68 6.70
N SER A 46 4.27 -6.95 7.67
CA SER A 46 3.66 -5.94 8.54
C SER A 46 4.69 -5.17 9.38
N GLY A 47 5.74 -5.83 9.85
CA GLY A 47 6.84 -5.19 10.56
C GLY A 47 7.62 -4.19 9.70
N LEU A 48 7.69 -4.42 8.39
CA LEU A 48 8.30 -3.46 7.45
C LEU A 48 7.35 -2.30 7.16
N PHE A 49 6.05 -2.55 7.02
CA PHE A 49 5.03 -1.53 6.81
C PHE A 49 4.99 -0.47 7.92
N PHE A 50 5.15 -0.89 9.18
CA PHE A 50 5.20 0.06 10.31
C PHE A 50 6.49 0.89 10.34
N LYS A 51 7.59 0.38 9.79
CA LYS A 51 8.87 1.11 9.74
C LYS A 51 8.96 2.11 8.59
N LEU A 52 8.28 1.84 7.48
CA LEU A 52 8.34 2.68 6.28
C LEU A 52 7.33 3.83 6.31
N THR A 53 7.68 4.92 5.62
CA THR A 53 6.73 6.00 5.29
C THR A 53 5.81 5.59 4.13
N PRO A 54 4.62 6.21 3.97
CA PRO A 54 3.72 5.93 2.85
C PRO A 54 4.40 5.97 1.47
N SER A 55 5.25 6.98 1.22
CA SER A 55 5.98 7.11 -0.04
C SER A 55 6.99 5.99 -0.27
N GLU A 56 7.65 5.51 0.80
CA GLU A 56 8.56 4.36 0.72
C GLU A 56 7.80 3.06 0.48
N ILE A 57 6.64 2.88 1.13
CA ILE A 57 5.77 1.72 0.89
C ILE A 57 5.41 1.64 -0.59
N LEU A 58 4.95 2.75 -1.17
CA LEU A 58 4.62 2.82 -2.60
C LEU A 58 5.82 2.45 -3.49
N LYS A 59 7.01 3.01 -3.21
CA LYS A 59 8.24 2.62 -3.92
C LYS A 59 8.56 1.13 -3.79
N THR A 60 8.44 0.56 -2.60
CA THR A 60 8.73 -0.86 -2.35
C THR A 60 7.77 -1.78 -3.11
N ILE A 61 6.50 -1.42 -3.22
CA ILE A 61 5.52 -2.18 -4.01
C ILE A 61 5.52 -1.80 -5.50
N GLY A 62 6.55 -1.10 -5.98
CA GLY A 62 6.72 -0.74 -7.39
C GLY A 62 5.75 0.36 -7.89
N VAL A 63 5.05 1.02 -6.98
CA VAL A 63 4.12 2.12 -7.28
C VAL A 63 4.90 3.42 -7.18
N ASN A 64 5.54 3.80 -8.28
CA ASN A 64 6.24 5.08 -8.32
C ASN A 64 5.23 6.21 -8.53
N ASN A 65 5.34 7.29 -7.75
CA ASN A 65 4.54 8.53 -7.94
C ASN A 65 4.69 9.12 -9.35
N ASP A 66 5.74 8.70 -10.06
CA ASP A 66 6.09 9.06 -11.44
C ASP A 66 5.49 8.15 -12.53
N HIS A 67 4.69 7.14 -12.18
CA HIS A 67 4.21 6.14 -13.14
C HIS A 67 2.72 6.24 -13.44
N LYS A 68 2.43 7.28 -14.21
CA LYS A 68 1.75 7.23 -15.53
C LYS A 68 2.23 6.10 -16.48
N LYS A 69 2.97 5.07 -16.02
CA LYS A 69 3.46 4.00 -16.91
C LYS A 69 2.41 2.91 -17.05
N SER A 70 1.70 3.01 -18.17
CA SER A 70 1.52 1.88 -19.10
C SER A 70 0.91 0.60 -18.51
N TRP A 71 -0.26 0.70 -17.87
CA TRP A 71 -1.16 -0.44 -17.66
C TRP A 71 -2.44 -0.33 -18.50
N LEU A 72 -2.40 0.50 -19.56
CA LEU A 72 -3.43 0.69 -20.59
C LEU A 72 -2.90 0.26 -21.98
N TYR A 73 -2.36 -0.96 -22.06
CA TYR A 73 -2.28 -1.70 -23.31
C TYR A 73 -3.00 -3.03 -23.12
#